data_AF-A0A923G4D5-F1
#
_entry.id   AF-A0A923G4D5-F1
#
_cell.length_a   1.000
_cell.length_b   1.000
_cell.length_c   1.000
_cell.angle_alpha   90.00
_cell.angle_beta   90.00
_cell.angle_gamma   90.00
#
_symmetry.space_group_name_H-M   'P 1'
#
loop_
_entity.id
_entity.type
_entity.pdbx_description
1 polymer ?
#
loop_
_entity_poly.entity_id
_entity_poly.type
_entity_poly.pdbx_seq_one_letter_code
_entity_poly.pdbx_strand_id
1 'polypeptide(L)'
;MQNSECNSLFCEILSTERQEAGRALIAIYSGIYQEEKMLCADSQRNRIANLLWQAECHPYSNPHPTTLFPINDELMLGLGTSISDGMIDPGEVGSSDEVLLQLLPYWIETVQTCGTGPAKNWGQVLLGNFDISSNFPQLLDRIRLAKERVAGLSNSRSTQFSRSAHYMGSKASLAPYLSEIIHTLLPDDTVVFDLMCGSGAAAGYFARDWMTYASDAQAFSRLLAKVQGGGMDSKRSLDMADEVLEAARQHFEHIPDFILNNIDVESEFLSAELSEDVKHNLHQWIYTYPRINTEGGAREKIFDDLIRSRTELNSLEPYLLFSAYYANLFFGVRQAAEIDSLRYAIDKTLEGEEHEWAMGALVCAVSSCAYSYGGHFAQPKFDGTDRERLDILAPELMVTRAYSVSHEFFVRLTSLGEESSKVKFPVRLVSGPWEQALDQIEPIVDQNVCVYLDPPYTRDEYSRYYHVLETLVRYDYPAVQDKASMPKRGHSGRFASDFATRNVTKIEDLIVEIISICLDRKWSCLWSYSSTGVASIKNILQRISCNATDVHIFNMAHSYKGQGRHKSKSVTEYAILIKGG
;
A
#
# COMPACT_ATOMS: atom_id res chain seq x y z
N MET A 1 -42.21 -14.07 19.55
CA MET A 1 -41.60 -14.96 20.58
C MET A 1 -40.81 -16.10 19.93
N GLN A 2 -39.93 -15.78 18.97
CA GLN A 2 -38.99 -16.74 18.36
C GLN A 2 -37.71 -15.97 17.98
N ASN A 3 -37.17 -15.20 18.94
CA ASN A 3 -36.00 -14.31 18.73
C ASN A 3 -35.03 -14.34 19.92
N SER A 4 -35.04 -15.41 20.72
CA SER A 4 -34.16 -15.56 21.88
C SER A 4 -33.30 -16.84 21.88
N GLU A 5 -33.42 -17.71 20.87
CA GLU A 5 -32.65 -18.97 20.80
C GLU A 5 -31.40 -18.91 19.89
N CYS A 6 -31.25 -17.88 19.04
CA CYS A 6 -30.01 -17.70 18.26
C CYS A 6 -28.88 -16.98 19.04
N ASN A 7 -29.20 -16.27 20.12
CA ASN A 7 -28.21 -15.47 20.88
C ASN A 7 -27.62 -16.21 22.10
N SER A 8 -28.16 -17.36 22.50
CA SER A 8 -27.52 -18.19 23.54
C SER A 8 -26.49 -19.17 22.96
N LEU A 9 -26.63 -19.62 21.71
CA LEU A 9 -25.68 -20.57 21.11
C LEU A 9 -24.28 -19.99 20.85
N PHE A 10 -24.15 -18.67 20.65
CA PHE A 10 -22.88 -18.00 20.35
C PHE A 10 -22.07 -17.61 21.61
N CYS A 11 -22.72 -17.52 22.77
CA CYS A 11 -22.07 -17.16 24.04
C CYS A 11 -22.02 -18.30 25.07
N GLU A 12 -22.83 -19.35 24.92
CA GLU A 12 -22.97 -20.40 25.95
C GLU A 12 -22.16 -21.67 25.65
N ILE A 13 -21.51 -21.77 24.49
CA ILE A 13 -20.53 -22.83 24.22
C ILE A 13 -19.12 -22.34 24.62
N LEU A 14 -18.96 -21.98 25.89
CA LEU A 14 -17.68 -21.82 26.58
C LEU A 14 -17.60 -22.73 27.81
N SER A 15 -18.39 -23.81 27.84
CA SER A 15 -18.41 -24.77 28.94
C SER A 15 -17.75 -26.12 28.56
N THR A 16 -16.64 -26.36 29.24
CA THR A 16 -16.07 -27.65 29.72
C THR A 16 -15.59 -28.72 28.73
N GLU A 17 -16.18 -28.96 27.56
CA GLU A 17 -15.58 -29.87 26.55
C GLU A 17 -14.70 -29.12 25.52
N ARG A 18 -14.85 -27.79 25.44
CA ARG A 18 -13.99 -26.89 24.65
C ARG A 18 -12.64 -26.53 25.31
N GLN A 19 -12.37 -27.02 26.52
CA GLN A 19 -11.10 -26.73 27.20
C GLN A 19 -9.91 -27.50 26.60
N GLU A 20 -10.10 -28.67 25.99
CA GLU A 20 -9.01 -29.45 25.37
C GLU A 20 -8.70 -29.00 23.94
N ALA A 21 -9.73 -28.81 23.10
CA ALA A 21 -9.57 -28.13 21.81
C ALA A 21 -9.05 -26.69 21.98
N GLY A 22 -9.51 -25.99 23.01
CA GLY A 22 -8.99 -24.70 23.45
C GLY A 22 -7.52 -24.78 23.88
N ARG A 23 -7.08 -25.83 24.60
CA ARG A 23 -5.68 -26.03 25.01
C ARG A 23 -4.75 -26.38 23.85
N ALA A 24 -5.24 -26.99 22.78
CA ALA A 24 -4.45 -27.33 21.60
C ALA A 24 -4.45 -26.22 20.53
N LEU A 25 -5.55 -25.46 20.41
CA LEU A 25 -5.55 -24.12 19.80
C LEU A 25 -4.58 -23.22 20.56
N ILE A 26 -4.64 -23.21 21.89
CA ILE A 26 -3.66 -22.55 22.76
C ILE A 26 -2.29 -23.15 22.42
N ALA A 27 -1.98 -24.43 22.49
CA ALA A 27 -0.62 -24.94 22.17
C ALA A 27 -0.05 -24.49 20.80
N ILE A 28 -0.83 -24.53 19.71
CA ILE A 28 -0.43 -24.03 18.38
C ILE A 28 -0.30 -22.49 18.36
N TYR A 29 -1.17 -21.77 19.09
CA TYR A 29 -1.17 -20.30 19.16
C TYR A 29 -0.44 -19.71 20.38
N SER A 30 0.02 -20.50 21.36
CA SER A 30 0.51 -20.13 22.69
C SER A 30 1.94 -20.58 22.92
N GLY A 31 2.43 -21.57 22.17
CA GLY A 31 3.86 -21.72 21.92
C GLY A 31 4.43 -20.52 21.15
N ILE A 32 3.55 -19.77 20.45
CA ILE A 32 3.91 -18.61 19.63
C ILE A 32 3.60 -17.26 20.32
N TYR A 33 2.56 -17.15 21.17
CA TYR A 33 2.08 -15.82 21.63
C TYR A 33 1.72 -15.73 23.12
N GLN A 34 2.15 -14.63 23.74
CA GLN A 34 1.89 -14.26 25.14
C GLN A 34 0.61 -13.40 25.39
N GLU A 35 -0.35 -13.24 24.46
CA GLU A 35 -1.46 -12.27 24.67
C GLU A 35 -2.91 -12.74 24.38
N GLU A 36 -3.81 -12.48 25.33
CA GLU A 36 -5.24 -12.85 25.39
C GLU A 36 -6.19 -12.08 24.43
N LYS A 37 -5.72 -11.48 23.33
CA LYS A 37 -6.51 -10.51 22.52
C LYS A 37 -6.79 -10.89 21.06
N MET A 38 -6.54 -12.13 20.65
CA MET A 38 -6.67 -12.53 19.24
C MET A 38 -8.13 -12.77 18.79
N LEU A 39 -8.50 -12.28 17.60
CA LEU A 39 -9.75 -12.63 16.90
C LEU A 39 -9.54 -13.90 16.06
N CYS A 40 -10.46 -14.85 16.15
CA CYS A 40 -10.44 -16.10 15.37
C CYS A 40 -11.88 -16.55 15.05
N ALA A 41 -12.11 -17.04 13.83
CA ALA A 41 -13.42 -17.52 13.40
C ALA A 41 -13.72 -18.94 13.91
N ASP A 42 -15.00 -19.29 14.02
CA ASP A 42 -15.41 -20.64 14.45
C ASP A 42 -14.99 -21.73 13.48
N SER A 43 -15.03 -21.46 12.17
CA SER A 43 -14.57 -22.41 11.13
C SER A 43 -13.08 -22.73 11.28
N GLN A 44 -12.24 -21.73 11.58
CA GLN A 44 -10.82 -21.91 11.90
C GLN A 44 -10.60 -22.76 13.15
N ARG A 45 -11.36 -22.50 14.23
CA ARG A 45 -11.28 -23.30 15.47
C ARG A 45 -11.65 -24.75 15.24
N ASN A 46 -12.77 -24.99 14.57
CA ASN A 46 -13.28 -26.32 14.29
C ASN A 46 -12.31 -27.13 13.40
N ARG A 47 -11.68 -26.48 12.42
CA ARG A 47 -10.66 -27.09 11.56
C ARG A 47 -9.47 -27.64 12.36
N ILE A 48 -8.92 -26.84 13.27
CA ILE A 48 -7.81 -27.27 14.12
C ILE A 48 -8.24 -28.40 15.05
N ALA A 49 -9.42 -28.27 15.68
CA ALA A 49 -9.98 -29.33 16.53
C ALA A 49 -10.13 -30.66 15.78
N ASN A 50 -10.59 -30.63 14.52
CA ASN A 50 -10.72 -31.81 13.69
C ASN A 50 -9.35 -32.45 13.35
N LEU A 51 -8.32 -31.65 13.06
CA LEU A 51 -6.98 -32.17 12.80
C LEU A 51 -6.37 -32.83 14.03
N LEU A 52 -6.58 -32.27 15.22
CA LEU A 52 -6.13 -32.85 16.48
C LEU A 52 -6.85 -34.15 16.78
N TRP A 53 -8.17 -34.17 16.61
CA TRP A 53 -8.97 -35.39 16.78
C TRP A 53 -8.51 -36.51 15.82
N GLN A 54 -8.21 -36.17 14.56
CA GLN A 54 -7.66 -37.12 13.60
C GLN A 54 -6.30 -37.67 14.03
N ALA A 55 -5.42 -36.82 14.57
CA ALA A 55 -4.13 -37.24 15.08
C ALA A 55 -4.28 -38.20 16.28
N GLU A 56 -5.21 -37.94 17.20
CA GLU A 56 -5.50 -38.82 18.35
C GLU A 56 -6.05 -40.19 17.92
N CYS A 57 -6.94 -40.21 16.93
CA CYS A 57 -7.55 -41.45 16.43
C CYS A 57 -6.58 -42.33 15.63
N HIS A 58 -5.48 -41.76 15.12
CA HIS A 58 -4.48 -42.45 14.31
C HIS A 58 -3.10 -42.36 14.97
N PRO A 59 -2.92 -43.04 16.12
CA PRO A 59 -1.72 -42.91 16.92
C PRO A 59 -0.46 -43.24 16.14
N TYR A 60 0.44 -42.28 16.20
CA TYR A 60 1.74 -42.23 15.60
C TYR A 60 2.59 -43.48 15.82
N SER A 61 3.28 -43.91 14.75
CA SER A 61 4.42 -44.83 14.82
C SER A 61 5.64 -44.01 14.40
N ASN A 62 6.67 -44.00 15.25
CA ASN A 62 7.80 -43.08 15.19
C ASN A 62 8.37 -42.91 13.75
N PRO A 63 8.36 -41.69 13.18
CA PRO A 63 8.71 -41.33 11.82
C PRO A 63 10.14 -40.85 11.66
N HIS A 64 10.90 -40.63 12.74
CA HIS A 64 12.22 -40.04 12.61
C HIS A 64 13.20 -41.08 12.04
N PRO A 65 13.89 -40.81 10.91
CA PRO A 65 14.91 -41.73 10.39
C PRO A 65 16.13 -41.85 11.31
N THR A 66 16.23 -41.01 12.35
CA THR A 66 17.41 -40.86 13.23
C THR A 66 17.13 -40.91 14.73
N THR A 67 15.88 -40.93 15.19
CA THR A 67 15.55 -41.04 16.62
C THR A 67 14.60 -42.21 16.87
N LEU A 68 14.93 -43.05 17.86
CA LEU A 68 14.15 -44.25 18.21
C LEU A 68 12.91 -43.94 19.07
N PHE A 69 12.82 -42.72 19.61
CA PHE A 69 11.73 -42.28 20.49
C PHE A 69 11.14 -40.94 20.02
N PRO A 70 9.82 -40.71 20.20
CA PRO A 70 9.20 -39.40 20.00
C PRO A 70 9.85 -38.35 20.91
N ILE A 71 9.96 -37.11 20.43
CA ILE A 71 10.41 -35.98 21.26
C ILE A 71 9.20 -35.50 22.07
N ASN A 72 9.38 -35.21 23.37
CA ASN A 72 8.27 -34.85 24.27
C ASN A 72 7.52 -33.55 23.90
N ASP A 73 8.09 -32.75 23.00
CA ASP A 73 7.58 -31.43 22.60
C ASP A 73 7.00 -31.41 21.17
N GLU A 74 6.72 -32.58 20.59
CA GLU A 74 6.14 -32.72 19.24
C GLU A 74 4.60 -32.78 19.30
N LEU A 75 3.93 -31.89 18.58
CA LEU A 75 2.48 -31.86 18.44
C LEU A 75 2.06 -32.47 17.10
N MET A 76 1.14 -33.43 17.14
CA MET A 76 0.58 -34.07 15.95
C MET A 76 -0.58 -33.26 15.36
N LEU A 77 -0.61 -33.13 14.04
CA LEU A 77 -1.65 -32.41 13.30
C LEU A 77 -2.16 -33.21 12.11
N GLY A 78 -3.39 -33.71 12.21
CA GLY A 78 -3.99 -34.58 11.20
C GLY A 78 -3.24 -35.91 11.04
N LEU A 79 -3.43 -36.55 9.89
CA LEU A 79 -2.71 -37.77 9.52
C LEU A 79 -1.29 -37.43 9.06
N GLY A 80 -0.27 -38.02 9.70
CA GLY A 80 1.10 -38.05 9.17
C GLY A 80 1.81 -36.70 9.07
N THR A 81 1.41 -35.71 9.87
CA THR A 81 2.10 -34.42 9.99
C THR A 81 2.29 -34.07 11.46
N SER A 82 3.45 -33.51 11.79
CA SER A 82 3.80 -33.06 13.12
C SER A 82 4.52 -31.71 13.08
N ILE A 83 4.43 -30.99 14.20
CA ILE A 83 5.08 -29.71 14.45
C ILE A 83 5.86 -29.77 15.75
N SER A 84 7.09 -29.28 15.75
CA SER A 84 7.94 -29.17 16.94
C SER A 84 8.70 -27.84 16.93
N ASP A 85 9.29 -27.46 18.07
CA ASP A 85 10.20 -26.32 18.13
C ASP A 85 11.39 -26.53 17.20
N GLY A 86 11.69 -25.52 16.39
CA GLY A 86 12.83 -25.53 15.49
C GLY A 86 14.14 -25.26 16.21
N MET A 87 15.22 -25.93 15.79
CA MET A 87 16.58 -25.61 16.24
C MET A 87 17.07 -24.32 15.56
N ILE A 88 16.70 -23.16 16.11
CA ILE A 88 17.15 -21.86 15.61
C ILE A 88 18.50 -21.51 16.23
N ASP A 89 19.45 -21.04 15.41
CA ASP A 89 20.73 -20.53 15.91
C ASP A 89 20.47 -19.28 16.78
N PRO A 90 21.04 -19.14 18.01
CA PRO A 90 20.70 -18.07 18.97
C PRO A 90 20.95 -16.61 18.52
N GLY A 91 21.28 -16.37 17.25
CA GLY A 91 21.46 -15.06 16.63
C GLY A 91 20.56 -14.76 15.43
N GLU A 92 19.76 -15.72 14.94
CA GLU A 92 18.78 -15.46 13.88
C GLU A 92 17.45 -15.00 14.49
N VAL A 93 17.06 -13.76 14.19
CA VAL A 93 15.69 -13.30 14.42
C VAL A 93 14.82 -14.05 13.43
N GLY A 94 14.06 -15.05 13.90
CA GLY A 94 13.16 -15.85 13.06
C GLY A 94 12.30 -14.97 12.15
N SER A 95 12.13 -15.39 10.89
CA SER A 95 11.19 -14.74 9.98
C SER A 95 9.79 -14.82 10.59
N SER A 96 9.09 -13.69 10.66
CA SER A 96 7.71 -13.65 11.15
C SER A 96 6.77 -14.28 10.11
N ASP A 97 6.81 -15.60 9.96
CA ASP A 97 5.96 -16.40 9.07
C ASP A 97 4.58 -16.66 9.71
N GLU A 98 4.09 -15.70 10.50
CA GLU A 98 2.93 -15.85 11.38
C GLU A 98 1.65 -16.20 10.62
N VAL A 99 1.43 -15.59 9.46
CA VAL A 99 0.29 -15.93 8.59
C VAL A 99 0.47 -17.29 7.95
N LEU A 100 1.69 -17.67 7.58
CA LEU A 100 1.94 -18.98 6.99
C LEU A 100 1.67 -20.10 8.00
N LEU A 101 2.02 -19.88 9.27
CA LEU A 101 1.65 -20.77 10.38
C LEU A 101 0.13 -20.84 10.58
N GLN A 102 -0.58 -19.71 10.47
CA GLN A 102 -2.05 -19.68 10.50
C GLN A 102 -2.71 -20.35 9.28
N LEU A 103 -2.01 -20.43 8.14
CA LEU A 103 -2.46 -21.11 6.92
C LEU A 103 -2.18 -22.62 6.92
N LEU A 104 -1.23 -23.08 7.74
CA LEU A 104 -0.82 -24.49 7.81
C LEU A 104 -2.00 -25.47 7.98
N PRO A 105 -2.99 -25.24 8.88
CA PRO A 105 -4.14 -26.14 9.01
C PRO A 105 -4.98 -26.28 7.73
N TYR A 106 -5.00 -25.26 6.87
CA TYR A 106 -5.68 -25.34 5.58
C TYR A 106 -4.91 -26.23 4.63
N TRP A 107 -3.60 -26.05 4.53
CA TRP A 107 -2.76 -26.88 3.65
C TRP A 107 -2.77 -28.35 4.05
N ILE A 108 -2.75 -28.65 5.35
CA ILE A 108 -2.87 -30.02 5.87
C ILE A 108 -4.20 -30.65 5.45
N GLU A 109 -5.33 -29.97 5.66
CA GLU A 109 -6.64 -30.49 5.26
C GLU A 109 -6.72 -30.71 3.74
N THR A 110 -6.21 -29.77 2.93
CA THR A 110 -6.19 -29.90 1.48
C THR A 110 -5.45 -31.15 1.01
N VAL A 111 -4.22 -31.39 1.50
CA VAL A 111 -3.46 -32.58 1.05
C VAL A 111 -4.08 -33.90 1.50
N GLN A 112 -4.73 -33.92 2.68
CA GLN A 112 -5.38 -35.11 3.21
C GLN A 112 -6.70 -35.43 2.50
N THR A 113 -7.41 -34.40 2.03
CA THR A 113 -8.68 -34.56 1.29
C THR A 113 -8.48 -34.86 -0.20
N CYS A 114 -7.37 -34.41 -0.81
CA CYS A 114 -7.04 -34.66 -2.22
C CYS A 114 -6.69 -36.13 -2.57
N GLY A 115 -6.71 -37.06 -1.61
CA GLY A 115 -6.66 -38.52 -1.87
C GLY A 115 -5.28 -39.09 -2.20
N THR A 116 -4.20 -38.30 -2.18
CA THR A 116 -2.84 -38.83 -2.21
C THR A 116 -2.49 -39.35 -0.82
N GLY A 117 -2.53 -40.68 -0.64
CA GLY A 117 -2.18 -41.31 0.63
C GLY A 117 -0.75 -40.99 1.08
N PRO A 118 -0.45 -41.14 2.38
CA PRO A 118 0.85 -40.81 2.94
C PRO A 118 1.98 -41.57 2.25
N ALA A 119 3.10 -40.89 2.01
CA ALA A 119 4.32 -41.53 1.53
C ALA A 119 4.99 -42.36 2.66
N LYS A 120 5.86 -43.28 2.27
CA LYS A 120 6.66 -44.04 3.25
C LYS A 120 7.75 -43.18 3.92
N ASN A 121 8.22 -42.17 3.22
CA ASN A 121 9.33 -41.33 3.67
C ASN A 121 8.78 -40.02 4.23
N TRP A 122 9.29 -39.63 5.38
CA TRP A 122 9.03 -38.32 5.96
C TRP A 122 10.04 -37.31 5.41
N GLY A 123 9.56 -36.08 5.21
CA GLY A 123 10.41 -34.93 4.99
C GLY A 123 10.14 -33.86 6.03
N GLN A 124 11.00 -32.85 6.05
CA GLN A 124 10.95 -31.77 7.01
C GLN A 124 11.13 -30.42 6.31
N VAL A 125 10.51 -29.37 6.86
CA VAL A 125 10.71 -27.97 6.46
C VAL A 125 10.54 -27.06 7.67
N LEU A 126 11.45 -26.10 7.83
CA LEU A 126 11.32 -25.05 8.84
C LEU A 126 10.27 -24.02 8.38
N LEU A 127 9.37 -23.58 9.27
CA LEU A 127 8.38 -22.54 9.03
C LEU A 127 8.33 -21.58 10.24
N GLY A 128 8.83 -20.35 10.06
CA GLY A 128 9.14 -19.48 11.19
C GLY A 128 10.08 -20.17 12.18
N ASN A 129 9.62 -20.32 13.42
CA ASN A 129 10.38 -20.95 14.50
C ASN A 129 10.08 -22.45 14.68
N PHE A 130 9.33 -23.06 13.77
CA PHE A 130 8.81 -24.41 13.92
C PHE A 130 9.33 -25.35 12.85
N ASP A 131 9.68 -26.55 13.26
CA ASP A 131 9.98 -27.65 12.35
C ASP A 131 8.69 -28.40 12.00
N ILE A 132 8.34 -28.41 10.72
CA ILE A 132 7.19 -29.14 10.18
C ILE A 132 7.68 -30.44 9.55
N SER A 133 7.31 -31.56 10.14
CA SER A 133 7.60 -32.90 9.61
C SER A 133 6.34 -33.52 9.03
N SER A 134 6.43 -34.04 7.81
CA SER A 134 5.26 -34.64 7.15
C SER A 134 5.65 -35.78 6.23
N ASN A 135 4.80 -36.81 6.15
CA ASN A 135 4.85 -37.84 5.12
C ASN A 135 3.99 -37.51 3.89
N PHE A 136 3.52 -36.26 3.76
CA PHE A 136 2.88 -35.71 2.56
C PHE A 136 3.87 -34.78 1.84
N PRO A 137 4.58 -35.26 0.79
CA PRO A 137 5.53 -34.41 0.05
C PRO A 137 4.89 -33.13 -0.49
N GLN A 138 3.62 -33.20 -0.93
CA GLN A 138 2.87 -32.06 -1.44
C GLN A 138 2.69 -30.95 -0.41
N LEU A 139 2.56 -31.28 0.88
CA LEU A 139 2.47 -30.29 1.96
C LEU A 139 3.79 -29.53 2.10
N LEU A 140 4.90 -30.26 2.10
CA LEU A 140 6.23 -29.66 2.22
C LEU A 140 6.54 -28.76 1.01
N ASP A 141 6.15 -29.19 -0.19
CA ASP A 141 6.30 -28.38 -1.40
C ASP A 141 5.42 -27.13 -1.36
N ARG A 142 4.16 -27.23 -0.88
CA ARG A 142 3.28 -26.08 -0.66
C ARG A 142 3.85 -25.06 0.33
N ILE A 143 4.44 -25.54 1.43
CA ILE A 143 5.10 -24.68 2.44
C ILE A 143 6.32 -23.99 1.83
N ARG A 144 7.17 -24.71 1.08
CA ARG A 144 8.35 -24.12 0.41
C ARG A 144 7.93 -23.03 -0.59
N LEU A 145 6.90 -23.29 -1.40
CA LEU A 145 6.35 -22.31 -2.34
C LEU A 145 5.81 -21.05 -1.64
N ALA A 146 5.07 -21.21 -0.53
CA ALA A 146 4.62 -20.07 0.29
C ALA A 146 5.81 -19.23 0.78
N LYS A 147 6.82 -19.91 1.35
CA LYS A 147 8.02 -19.26 1.86
C LYS A 147 8.80 -18.54 0.76
N GLU A 148 8.90 -19.12 -0.44
CA GLU A 148 9.57 -18.48 -1.58
C GLU A 148 8.84 -17.21 -2.03
N ARG A 149 7.50 -17.23 -2.11
CA ARG A 149 6.70 -16.05 -2.46
C ARG A 149 6.80 -14.93 -1.42
N VAL A 150 6.79 -15.28 -0.13
CA VAL A 150 7.02 -14.33 0.96
C VAL A 150 8.46 -13.84 0.96
N ALA A 151 9.47 -14.71 0.84
CA ALA A 151 10.89 -14.33 0.81
C ALA A 151 11.25 -13.47 -0.39
N GLY A 152 10.49 -13.54 -1.49
CA GLY A 152 10.55 -12.60 -2.61
C GLY A 152 10.41 -11.11 -2.21
N LEU A 153 9.99 -10.82 -0.97
CA LEU A 153 9.98 -9.49 -0.33
C LEU A 153 11.35 -8.80 -0.25
N SER A 154 12.42 -9.54 0.03
CA SER A 154 13.68 -8.95 0.52
C SER A 154 14.75 -8.77 -0.57
N ASN A 155 14.62 -9.48 -1.70
CA ASN A 155 15.63 -9.47 -2.77
C ASN A 155 15.29 -8.58 -3.97
N SER A 156 14.05 -8.10 -4.08
CA SER A 156 13.73 -7.06 -5.05
C SER A 156 14.20 -5.71 -4.51
N ARG A 157 15.49 -5.39 -4.70
CA ARG A 157 15.98 -4.00 -4.52
C ARG A 157 15.23 -2.98 -5.40
N SER A 158 14.48 -3.46 -6.39
CA SER A 158 13.59 -2.70 -7.27
C SER A 158 12.25 -2.32 -6.59
N THR A 159 11.70 -3.16 -5.69
CA THR A 159 10.54 -2.80 -4.84
C THR A 159 10.85 -1.75 -3.78
N GLN A 160 12.12 -1.39 -3.57
CA GLN A 160 12.49 -0.15 -2.84
C GLN A 160 12.31 1.11 -3.68
N PHE A 161 12.24 1.01 -5.01
CA PHE A 161 12.02 2.11 -5.94
C PHE A 161 10.54 2.31 -6.29
N SER A 162 9.70 1.28 -6.24
CA SER A 162 8.24 1.42 -6.35
C SER A 162 7.55 1.68 -4.99
N ARG A 163 8.27 1.47 -3.88
CA ARG A 163 8.02 2.17 -2.61
C ARG A 163 8.48 3.61 -2.77
N SER A 164 7.69 4.48 -3.42
CA SER A 164 7.83 5.92 -3.22
C SER A 164 7.90 6.14 -1.70
N ALA A 165 9.02 6.64 -1.19
CA ALA A 165 9.46 6.48 0.20
C ALA A 165 8.58 7.19 1.25
N HIS A 166 7.36 7.60 0.91
CA HIS A 166 6.60 8.59 1.63
C HIS A 166 5.06 8.45 1.57
N TYR A 167 4.51 7.42 0.92
CA TYR A 167 3.07 7.16 1.02
C TYR A 167 2.73 6.52 2.38
N MET A 168 1.95 7.21 3.19
CA MET A 168 1.54 6.75 4.52
C MET A 168 0.62 5.53 4.41
N GLY A 169 0.94 4.46 5.14
CA GLY A 169 0.08 3.27 5.20
C GLY A 169 0.30 2.24 4.08
N SER A 170 1.41 2.30 3.33
CA SER A 170 1.71 1.32 2.28
C SER A 170 1.69 -0.13 2.79
N LYS A 171 1.00 -1.01 2.05
CA LYS A 171 0.85 -2.45 2.37
C LYS A 171 1.92 -3.35 1.75
N ALA A 172 3.05 -2.79 1.30
CA ALA A 172 4.11 -3.56 0.65
C ALA A 172 4.67 -4.72 1.50
N SER A 173 4.70 -4.62 2.83
CA SER A 173 5.12 -5.72 3.70
C SER A 173 4.03 -6.77 3.94
N LEU A 174 2.76 -6.39 3.77
CA LEU A 174 1.58 -7.22 4.02
C LEU A 174 1.12 -7.97 2.75
N ALA A 175 1.29 -7.36 1.58
CA ALA A 175 0.81 -7.88 0.29
C ALA A 175 1.16 -9.35 -0.03
N PRO A 176 2.36 -9.86 0.30
CA PRO A 176 2.71 -11.26 0.06
C PRO A 176 1.89 -12.25 0.89
N TYR A 177 1.60 -11.89 2.14
CA TYR A 177 0.73 -12.68 3.00
C TYR A 177 -0.73 -12.61 2.55
N LEU A 178 -1.19 -11.44 2.08
CA LEU A 178 -2.53 -11.30 1.47
C LEU A 178 -2.67 -12.20 0.24
N SER A 179 -1.65 -12.24 -0.62
CA SER A 179 -1.62 -13.15 -1.77
C SER A 179 -1.66 -14.61 -1.33
N GLU A 180 -0.89 -15.00 -0.30
CA GLU A 180 -0.94 -16.38 0.21
C GLU A 180 -2.31 -16.77 0.80
N ILE A 181 -3.03 -15.81 1.39
CA ILE A 181 -4.43 -16.02 1.81
C ILE A 181 -5.32 -16.29 0.60
N ILE A 182 -5.21 -15.50 -0.47
CA ILE A 182 -5.97 -15.70 -1.72
C ILE A 182 -5.64 -17.05 -2.35
N HIS A 183 -4.35 -17.37 -2.56
CA HIS A 183 -3.89 -18.66 -3.08
C HIS A 183 -4.40 -19.87 -2.28
N THR A 184 -4.60 -19.71 -0.98
CA THR A 184 -5.04 -20.82 -0.12
C THR A 184 -6.54 -20.99 -0.09
N LEU A 185 -7.30 -19.89 -0.20
CA LEU A 185 -8.73 -19.89 0.14
C LEU A 185 -9.66 -19.56 -1.02
N LEU A 186 -9.14 -19.07 -2.15
CA LEU A 186 -9.90 -18.69 -3.32
C LEU A 186 -9.42 -19.45 -4.57
N PRO A 187 -10.26 -19.56 -5.62
CA PRO A 187 -9.88 -20.22 -6.87
C PRO A 187 -8.72 -19.54 -7.60
N ASP A 188 -7.95 -20.31 -8.39
CA ASP A 188 -6.81 -19.79 -9.17
C ASP A 188 -7.20 -18.76 -10.24
N ASP A 189 -8.44 -18.79 -10.73
CA ASP A 189 -8.99 -17.86 -11.72
C ASP A 189 -9.61 -16.60 -11.10
N THR A 190 -9.36 -16.35 -9.82
CA THR A 190 -9.87 -15.16 -9.11
C THR A 190 -9.44 -13.86 -9.80
N VAL A 191 -10.37 -12.92 -9.93
CA VAL A 191 -10.09 -11.52 -10.28
C VAL A 191 -9.97 -10.72 -8.99
N VAL A 192 -8.87 -9.97 -8.83
CA VAL A 192 -8.65 -9.15 -7.64
C VAL A 192 -8.95 -7.69 -7.95
N PHE A 193 -9.75 -7.05 -7.09
CA PHE A 193 -10.07 -5.64 -7.21
C PHE A 193 -9.62 -4.86 -5.96
N ASP A 194 -8.54 -4.09 -6.10
CA ASP A 194 -8.05 -3.20 -5.05
C ASP A 194 -8.87 -1.90 -5.03
N LEU A 195 -9.86 -1.82 -4.14
CA LEU A 195 -10.90 -0.77 -4.16
C LEU A 195 -10.42 0.59 -3.64
N MET A 196 -9.37 0.60 -2.82
CA MET A 196 -8.79 1.79 -2.19
C MET A 196 -7.26 1.68 -2.23
N CYS A 197 -6.72 1.72 -3.45
CA CYS A 197 -5.38 1.19 -3.73
C CYS A 197 -4.23 2.02 -3.14
N GLY A 198 -4.45 3.30 -2.79
CA GLY A 198 -3.46 4.13 -2.10
C GLY A 198 -2.13 4.19 -2.84
N SER A 199 -1.10 3.51 -2.32
CA SER A 199 0.24 3.45 -2.96
C SER A 199 0.35 2.43 -4.10
N GLY A 200 -0.68 1.63 -4.35
CA GLY A 200 -0.68 0.57 -5.38
C GLY A 200 0.11 -0.70 -5.03
N ALA A 201 0.65 -0.80 -3.81
CA ALA A 201 1.55 -1.90 -3.45
C ALA A 201 0.86 -3.27 -3.39
N ALA A 202 -0.40 -3.31 -2.93
CA ALA A 202 -1.19 -4.54 -2.90
C ALA A 202 -1.58 -4.95 -4.34
N ALA A 203 -2.19 -4.03 -5.11
CA ALA A 203 -2.49 -4.23 -6.53
C ALA A 203 -1.29 -4.79 -7.34
N GLY A 204 -0.10 -4.21 -7.18
CA GLY A 204 1.11 -4.67 -7.86
C GLY A 204 1.52 -6.10 -7.51
N TYR A 205 1.33 -6.51 -6.24
CA TYR A 205 1.62 -7.88 -5.84
C TYR A 205 0.56 -8.84 -6.39
N PHE A 206 -0.72 -8.49 -6.34
CA PHE A 206 -1.80 -9.30 -6.91
C PHE A 206 -1.64 -9.51 -8.42
N ALA A 207 -1.20 -8.49 -9.14
CA ALA A 207 -0.97 -8.52 -10.59
C ALA A 207 0.11 -9.52 -11.05
N ARG A 208 0.89 -10.10 -10.12
CA ARG A 208 1.84 -11.19 -10.44
C ARG A 208 1.12 -12.49 -10.77
N ASP A 209 -0.01 -12.74 -10.12
CA ASP A 209 -0.70 -14.03 -10.13
C ASP A 209 -2.15 -13.94 -10.63
N TRP A 210 -2.79 -12.76 -10.60
CA TRP A 210 -4.20 -12.56 -10.97
C TRP A 210 -4.45 -11.34 -11.87
N MET A 211 -5.58 -11.37 -12.58
CA MET A 211 -6.16 -10.16 -13.16
C MET A 211 -6.48 -9.17 -12.06
N THR A 212 -5.92 -7.96 -12.17
CA THR A 212 -6.04 -6.95 -11.12
C THR A 212 -6.65 -5.66 -11.65
N TYR A 213 -7.68 -5.19 -10.95
CA TYR A 213 -8.22 -3.85 -11.10
C TYR A 213 -7.85 -3.01 -9.87
N ALA A 214 -7.65 -1.71 -10.05
CA ALA A 214 -7.35 -0.80 -8.95
C ALA A 214 -8.18 0.48 -9.06
N SER A 215 -8.73 0.92 -7.93
CA SER A 215 -9.45 2.18 -7.78
C SER A 215 -8.99 2.93 -6.54
N ASP A 216 -9.15 4.24 -6.60
CA ASP A 216 -8.98 5.15 -5.47
C ASP A 216 -9.76 6.44 -5.76
N ALA A 217 -10.16 7.19 -4.74
CA ALA A 217 -10.75 8.50 -4.92
C ALA A 217 -9.76 9.48 -5.58
N GLN A 218 -8.47 9.37 -5.29
CA GLN A 218 -7.42 10.25 -5.81
C GLN A 218 -6.81 9.72 -7.11
N ALA A 219 -6.67 10.59 -8.10
CA ALA A 219 -6.20 10.19 -9.43
C ALA A 219 -4.74 9.72 -9.41
N PHE A 220 -3.89 10.36 -8.62
CA PHE A 220 -2.49 9.97 -8.53
C PHE A 220 -2.31 8.57 -7.92
N SER A 221 -3.16 8.17 -6.97
CA SER A 221 -3.13 6.82 -6.36
C SER A 221 -3.44 5.73 -7.37
N ARG A 222 -4.37 5.98 -8.31
CA ARG A 222 -4.65 5.06 -9.42
C ARG A 222 -3.43 4.91 -10.35
N LEU A 223 -2.77 6.02 -10.69
CA LEU A 223 -1.53 5.98 -11.50
C LEU A 223 -0.38 5.27 -10.76
N LEU A 224 -0.27 5.42 -9.44
CA LEU A 224 0.69 4.64 -8.65
C LEU A 224 0.38 3.14 -8.69
N ALA A 225 -0.88 2.72 -8.69
CA ALA A 225 -1.25 1.32 -8.86
C ALA A 225 -0.96 0.82 -10.28
N LYS A 226 -1.20 1.65 -11.31
CA LYS A 226 -0.91 1.32 -12.72
C LYS A 226 0.52 0.83 -12.91
N VAL A 227 1.47 1.63 -12.44
CA VAL A 227 2.90 1.41 -12.69
C VAL A 227 3.50 0.23 -11.90
N GLN A 228 2.71 -0.42 -11.05
CA GLN A 228 3.12 -1.60 -10.29
C GLN A 228 2.73 -2.91 -11.00
N GLY A 229 1.86 -2.83 -12.02
CA GLY A 229 1.44 -3.97 -12.83
C GLY A 229 2.43 -4.29 -13.95
N GLY A 230 2.08 -5.31 -14.74
CA GLY A 230 2.70 -5.57 -16.03
C GLY A 230 2.15 -4.68 -17.14
N GLY A 231 2.60 -4.92 -18.38
CA GLY A 231 2.07 -4.27 -19.58
C GLY A 231 2.95 -3.18 -20.18
N MET A 232 3.99 -2.73 -19.47
CA MET A 232 5.08 -1.91 -20.01
C MET A 232 6.31 -2.76 -20.30
N ASP A 233 6.93 -2.53 -21.46
CA ASP A 233 8.17 -3.17 -21.89
C ASP A 233 9.39 -2.28 -21.59
N SER A 234 10.53 -2.88 -21.26
CA SER A 234 11.76 -2.16 -20.89
C SER A 234 12.34 -1.34 -22.04
N LYS A 235 12.22 -1.80 -23.29
CA LYS A 235 12.70 -1.02 -24.44
C LYS A 235 11.74 0.15 -24.69
N ARG A 236 10.42 -0.12 -24.67
CA ARG A 236 9.43 0.94 -24.89
C ARG A 236 9.52 2.04 -23.83
N SER A 237 9.73 1.69 -22.55
CA SER A 237 9.87 2.70 -21.49
C SER A 237 11.09 3.60 -21.69
N LEU A 238 12.20 3.07 -22.23
CA LEU A 238 13.37 3.87 -22.61
C LEU A 238 13.05 4.83 -23.76
N ASP A 239 12.45 4.32 -24.84
CA ASP A 239 12.06 5.12 -26.01
C ASP A 239 11.11 6.26 -25.60
N MET A 240 10.11 5.96 -24.74
CA MET A 240 9.20 6.97 -24.17
C MET A 240 9.94 8.01 -23.33
N ALA A 241 10.92 7.59 -22.53
CA ALA A 241 11.68 8.52 -21.68
C ALA A 241 12.47 9.53 -22.54
N ASP A 242 13.10 9.07 -23.61
CA ASP A 242 13.83 9.94 -24.54
C ASP A 242 12.89 10.92 -25.26
N GLU A 243 11.75 10.43 -25.77
CA GLU A 243 10.72 11.24 -26.43
C GLU A 243 10.18 12.36 -25.51
N VAL A 244 9.81 12.00 -24.28
CA VAL A 244 9.32 12.97 -23.29
C VAL A 244 10.40 13.97 -22.90
N LEU A 245 11.64 13.52 -22.69
CA LEU A 245 12.74 14.42 -22.30
C LEU A 245 13.11 15.40 -23.42
N GLU A 246 13.04 14.99 -24.69
CA GLU A 246 13.26 15.87 -25.83
C GLU A 246 12.21 16.98 -25.88
N ALA A 247 10.93 16.62 -25.82
CA ALA A 247 9.84 17.60 -25.80
C ALA A 247 9.87 18.50 -24.55
N ALA A 248 10.25 17.96 -23.39
CA ALA A 248 10.38 18.73 -22.16
C ALA A 248 11.49 19.79 -22.26
N ARG A 249 12.64 19.47 -22.88
CA ARG A 249 13.72 20.44 -23.10
C ARG A 249 13.25 21.59 -24.00
N GLN A 250 12.55 21.28 -25.09
CA GLN A 250 11.99 22.30 -25.98
C GLN A 250 11.02 23.22 -25.24
N HIS A 251 10.12 22.66 -24.41
CA HIS A 251 9.22 23.46 -23.60
C HIS A 251 9.96 24.33 -22.57
N PHE A 252 10.98 23.79 -21.91
CA PHE A 252 11.75 24.48 -20.88
C PHE A 252 12.41 25.76 -21.41
N GLU A 253 12.86 25.76 -22.67
CA GLU A 253 13.42 26.94 -23.36
C GLU A 253 12.40 28.07 -23.59
N HIS A 254 11.10 27.76 -23.57
CA HIS A 254 10.00 28.70 -23.81
C HIS A 254 9.26 29.10 -22.53
N ILE A 255 9.76 28.70 -21.36
CA ILE A 255 9.24 29.15 -20.07
C ILE A 255 9.47 30.67 -19.94
N PRO A 256 8.55 31.43 -19.30
CA PRO A 256 8.68 32.88 -19.17
C PRO A 256 10.01 33.33 -18.53
N ASP A 257 10.58 34.42 -19.06
CA ASP A 257 11.88 34.97 -18.64
C ASP A 257 11.98 35.20 -17.12
N PHE A 258 10.89 35.61 -16.47
CA PHE A 258 10.92 35.83 -15.02
C PHE A 258 11.22 34.53 -14.25
N ILE A 259 10.81 33.37 -14.76
CA ILE A 259 11.15 32.07 -14.14
C ILE A 259 12.60 31.70 -14.48
N LEU A 260 13.01 31.84 -15.75
CA LEU A 260 14.38 31.55 -16.19
C LEU A 260 15.42 32.37 -15.40
N ASN A 261 15.19 33.66 -15.24
CA ASN A 261 16.05 34.53 -14.42
C ASN A 261 16.14 34.06 -12.95
N ASN A 262 15.03 33.54 -12.39
CA ASN A 262 15.04 33.00 -11.03
C ASN A 262 15.74 31.63 -10.93
N ILE A 263 15.83 30.87 -12.02
CA ILE A 263 16.61 29.63 -12.08
C ILE A 263 18.11 29.95 -12.05
N ASP A 264 18.54 31.02 -12.73
CA ASP A 264 19.92 31.49 -12.67
C ASP A 264 20.29 31.94 -11.25
N VAL A 265 19.40 32.71 -10.60
CA VAL A 265 19.57 33.11 -9.19
C VAL A 265 19.64 31.89 -8.26
N GLU A 266 18.77 30.89 -8.45
CA GLU A 266 18.84 29.64 -7.68
C GLU A 266 20.18 28.92 -7.87
N SER A 267 20.70 28.90 -9.10
CA SER A 267 21.98 28.25 -9.43
C SER A 267 23.17 28.92 -8.73
N GLU A 268 23.14 30.26 -8.59
CA GLU A 268 24.11 30.99 -7.78
C GLU A 268 24.07 30.56 -6.31
N PHE A 269 22.87 30.42 -5.72
CA PHE A 269 22.75 29.94 -4.34
C PHE A 269 23.23 28.50 -4.15
N LEU A 270 22.90 27.60 -5.08
CA LEU A 270 23.29 26.19 -5.01
C LEU A 270 24.80 25.98 -5.14
N SER A 271 25.52 26.94 -5.73
CA SER A 271 26.97 26.91 -5.89
C SER A 271 27.73 27.74 -4.85
N ALA A 272 27.03 28.49 -4.00
CA ALA A 272 27.61 29.33 -2.97
C ALA A 272 27.88 28.58 -1.66
N GLU A 273 28.88 29.04 -0.90
CA GLU A 273 29.04 28.64 0.50
C GLU A 273 27.94 29.27 1.36
N LEU A 274 27.33 28.49 2.27
CA LEU A 274 26.23 28.94 3.15
C LEU A 274 26.70 29.88 4.28
N SER A 275 27.29 31.01 3.91
CA SER A 275 27.59 32.12 4.82
C SER A 275 26.30 32.82 5.27
N GLU A 276 26.40 33.63 6.34
CA GLU A 276 25.25 34.37 6.86
C GLU A 276 24.66 35.36 5.85
N ASP A 277 25.49 35.98 5.01
CA ASP A 277 25.04 36.88 3.94
C ASP A 277 24.30 36.11 2.84
N VAL A 278 24.81 34.92 2.46
CA VAL A 278 24.16 34.06 1.47
C VAL A 278 22.81 33.57 1.98
N LYS A 279 22.73 33.13 3.25
CA LYS A 279 21.44 32.74 3.87
C LYS A 279 20.46 33.92 3.95
N HIS A 280 20.95 35.12 4.26
CA HIS A 280 20.12 36.32 4.26
C HIS A 280 19.54 36.61 2.88
N ASN A 281 20.37 36.58 1.83
CA ASN A 281 19.93 36.81 0.46
C ASN A 281 18.99 35.70 -0.03
N LEU A 282 19.28 34.44 0.32
CA LEU A 282 18.42 33.28 0.03
C LEU A 282 17.03 33.45 0.66
N HIS A 283 16.98 33.88 1.93
CA HIS A 283 15.71 34.16 2.62
C HIS A 283 14.91 35.23 1.87
N GLN A 284 15.54 36.37 1.55
CA GLN A 284 14.86 37.48 0.86
C GLN A 284 14.34 37.02 -0.51
N TRP A 285 15.14 36.26 -1.25
CA TRP A 285 14.74 35.74 -2.55
C TRP A 285 13.57 34.77 -2.45
N ILE A 286 13.59 33.81 -1.50
CA ILE A 286 12.46 32.89 -1.27
C ILE A 286 11.19 33.66 -0.90
N TYR A 287 11.29 34.65 -0.02
CA TYR A 287 10.15 35.44 0.46
C TYR A 287 9.53 36.32 -0.63
N THR A 288 10.33 36.81 -1.57
CA THR A 288 9.91 37.75 -2.63
C THR A 288 9.57 37.07 -3.96
N TYR A 289 9.81 35.76 -4.10
CA TYR A 289 9.48 35.02 -5.31
C TYR A 289 7.96 35.09 -5.64
N PRO A 290 7.58 35.44 -6.89
CA PRO A 290 6.18 35.58 -7.28
C PRO A 290 5.52 34.20 -7.40
N ARG A 291 4.71 33.85 -6.40
CA ARG A 291 3.94 32.61 -6.34
C ARG A 291 2.55 32.90 -5.80
N ILE A 292 1.58 32.09 -6.18
CA ILE A 292 0.25 32.10 -5.60
C ILE A 292 0.36 31.93 -4.07
N ASN A 293 -0.40 32.74 -3.34
CA ASN A 293 -0.45 32.76 -1.87
C ASN A 293 0.88 33.07 -1.16
N THR A 294 1.85 33.70 -1.82
CA THR A 294 3.01 34.31 -1.14
C THR A 294 2.65 35.72 -0.65
N GLU A 295 2.97 36.02 0.62
CA GLU A 295 2.71 37.35 1.22
C GLU A 295 3.75 38.40 0.80
N GLY A 296 5.00 38.00 0.57
CA GLY A 296 6.13 38.90 0.31
C GLY A 296 6.45 39.19 -1.16
N GLY A 297 5.94 38.39 -2.10
CA GLY A 297 6.24 38.52 -3.53
C GLY A 297 5.26 39.44 -4.24
N ALA A 298 5.74 40.56 -4.77
CA ALA A 298 4.94 41.40 -5.65
C ALA A 298 4.65 40.63 -6.94
N ARG A 299 3.36 40.33 -7.18
CA ARG A 299 2.92 39.73 -8.43
C ARG A 299 2.66 40.83 -9.44
N GLU A 300 3.42 40.80 -10.53
CA GLU A 300 3.15 41.68 -11.66
C GLU A 300 1.86 41.26 -12.37
N LYS A 301 1.22 42.20 -13.05
CA LYS A 301 0.00 41.95 -13.82
C LYS A 301 0.17 40.80 -14.84
N ILE A 302 1.36 40.69 -15.43
CA ILE A 302 1.70 39.64 -16.40
C ILE A 302 1.58 38.25 -15.76
N PHE A 303 2.07 38.08 -14.52
CA PHE A 303 1.94 36.81 -13.80
C PHE A 303 0.47 36.44 -13.59
N ASP A 304 -0.33 37.37 -13.06
CA ASP A 304 -1.75 37.11 -12.79
C ASP A 304 -2.56 36.85 -14.07
N ASP A 305 -2.25 37.53 -15.17
CA ASP A 305 -2.90 37.31 -16.47
C ASP A 305 -2.50 35.95 -17.10
N LEU A 306 -1.26 35.48 -16.89
CA LEU A 306 -0.82 34.14 -17.30
C LEU A 306 -1.57 33.03 -16.54
N ILE A 307 -1.78 33.21 -15.23
CA ILE A 307 -2.53 32.23 -14.43
C ILE A 307 -4.00 32.26 -14.78
N ARG A 308 -4.61 33.44 -14.91
CA ARG A 308 -6.04 33.57 -15.23
C ARG A 308 -6.38 32.88 -16.54
N SER A 309 -5.59 33.07 -17.60
CA SER A 309 -5.84 32.42 -18.89
C SER A 309 -5.77 30.90 -18.80
N ARG A 310 -4.90 30.35 -17.96
CA ARG A 310 -4.75 28.89 -17.74
C ARG A 310 -5.80 28.30 -16.82
N THR A 311 -6.38 29.09 -15.92
CA THR A 311 -7.57 28.68 -15.17
C THR A 311 -8.78 28.50 -16.11
N GLU A 312 -8.85 29.26 -17.20
CA GLU A 312 -9.91 29.12 -18.22
C GLU A 312 -9.61 27.98 -19.22
N LEU A 313 -8.34 27.84 -19.63
CA LEU A 313 -7.89 26.78 -20.53
C LEU A 313 -6.51 26.28 -20.12
N ASN A 314 -6.48 25.16 -19.39
CA ASN A 314 -5.25 24.62 -18.78
C ASN A 314 -4.24 24.02 -19.78
N SER A 315 -4.63 23.81 -21.03
CA SER A 315 -3.74 23.35 -22.10
C SER A 315 -2.94 24.46 -22.78
N LEU A 316 -3.09 25.71 -22.33
CA LEU A 316 -2.34 26.85 -22.86
C LEU A 316 -0.84 26.78 -22.53
N GLU A 317 -0.02 27.04 -23.54
CA GLU A 317 1.42 27.07 -23.43
C GLU A 317 1.96 28.45 -23.02
N PRO A 318 3.10 28.52 -22.30
CA PRO A 318 3.78 27.37 -21.66
C PRO A 318 3.01 26.85 -20.44
N TYR A 319 3.16 25.57 -20.12
CA TYR A 319 2.76 24.98 -18.84
C TYR A 319 3.60 25.61 -17.72
N LEU A 320 2.98 26.00 -16.61
CA LEU A 320 3.65 26.77 -15.54
C LEU A 320 2.99 26.65 -14.15
N LEU A 321 2.15 25.64 -13.93
CA LEU A 321 1.42 25.46 -12.68
C LEU A 321 2.37 25.32 -11.49
N PHE A 322 3.34 24.40 -11.57
CA PHE A 322 4.26 24.14 -10.47
C PHE A 322 5.16 25.34 -10.20
N SER A 323 5.66 26.00 -11.24
CA SER A 323 6.40 27.25 -11.10
C SER A 323 5.58 28.33 -10.39
N ALA A 324 4.28 28.44 -10.68
CA ALA A 324 3.43 29.46 -10.10
C ALA A 324 2.88 29.12 -8.70
N TYR A 325 2.77 27.84 -8.32
CA TYR A 325 2.10 27.40 -7.09
C TYR A 325 3.06 26.86 -6.03
N TYR A 326 4.14 26.19 -6.44
CA TYR A 326 4.94 25.34 -5.55
C TYR A 326 6.46 25.59 -5.61
N ALA A 327 6.94 26.41 -6.56
CA ALA A 327 8.31 26.90 -6.56
C ALA A 327 8.61 27.69 -5.27
N ASN A 328 9.81 27.52 -4.75
CA ASN A 328 10.22 28.05 -3.47
C ASN A 328 9.39 27.59 -2.25
N LEU A 329 8.46 26.64 -2.41
CA LEU A 329 7.62 26.09 -1.34
C LEU A 329 7.94 24.62 -1.05
N PHE A 330 7.68 23.75 -2.03
CA PHE A 330 8.01 22.32 -1.99
C PHE A 330 9.13 21.95 -2.95
N PHE A 331 9.41 22.80 -3.94
CA PHE A 331 10.40 22.55 -4.97
C PHE A 331 11.29 23.79 -5.16
N GLY A 332 12.51 23.58 -5.67
CA GLY A 332 13.29 24.65 -6.25
C GLY A 332 12.60 25.24 -7.48
N VAL A 333 13.03 26.42 -7.92
CA VAL A 333 12.45 27.07 -9.10
C VAL A 333 12.76 26.25 -10.35
N ARG A 334 13.98 25.72 -10.48
CA ARG A 334 14.37 24.83 -11.58
C ARG A 334 13.54 23.55 -11.57
N GLN A 335 13.39 22.92 -10.41
CA GLN A 335 12.61 21.70 -10.26
C GLN A 335 11.15 21.91 -10.64
N ALA A 336 10.53 23.02 -10.23
CA ALA A 336 9.16 23.34 -10.58
C ALA A 336 8.98 23.52 -12.11
N ALA A 337 9.92 24.20 -12.76
CA ALA A 337 9.95 24.36 -14.22
C ALA A 337 10.18 23.02 -14.97
N GLU A 338 11.02 22.13 -14.42
CA GLU A 338 11.18 20.76 -14.94
C GLU A 338 9.86 19.99 -14.86
N ILE A 339 9.14 20.08 -13.74
CA ILE A 339 7.85 19.39 -13.55
C ILE A 339 6.83 19.87 -14.59
N ASP A 340 6.70 21.18 -14.77
CA ASP A 340 5.77 21.74 -15.76
C ASP A 340 6.14 21.31 -17.18
N SER A 341 7.43 21.24 -17.50
CA SER A 341 7.92 20.82 -18.82
C SER A 341 7.73 19.32 -19.09
N LEU A 342 7.96 18.48 -18.08
CA LEU A 342 7.69 17.03 -18.17
C LEU A 342 6.19 16.76 -18.31
N ARG A 343 5.36 17.46 -17.51
CA ARG A 343 3.91 17.36 -17.59
C ARG A 343 3.40 17.75 -18.98
N TYR A 344 3.90 18.86 -19.54
CA TYR A 344 3.62 19.29 -20.90
C TYR A 344 4.01 18.21 -21.92
N ALA A 345 5.25 17.73 -21.85
CA ALA A 345 5.76 16.75 -22.80
C ALA A 345 4.91 15.48 -22.81
N ILE A 346 4.57 14.95 -21.63
CA ILE A 346 3.70 13.77 -21.51
C ILE A 346 2.34 13.99 -22.18
N ASP A 347 1.72 15.17 -22.02
CA ASP A 347 0.44 15.49 -22.68
C ASP A 347 0.54 15.60 -24.21
N LYS A 348 1.71 15.95 -24.74
CA LYS A 348 1.89 16.21 -26.18
C LYS A 348 2.41 15.01 -26.94
N THR A 349 3.16 14.13 -26.28
CA THR A 349 3.84 13.01 -26.94
C THR A 349 3.18 11.67 -26.69
N LEU A 350 2.41 11.51 -25.61
CA LEU A 350 1.86 10.21 -25.20
C LEU A 350 0.34 10.25 -25.05
N GLU A 351 -0.30 9.11 -25.30
CA GLU A 351 -1.74 8.89 -25.13
C GLU A 351 -2.03 7.55 -24.46
N GLY A 352 -3.23 7.39 -23.90
CA GLY A 352 -3.72 6.14 -23.32
C GLY A 352 -2.78 5.58 -22.24
N GLU A 353 -2.49 4.28 -22.33
CA GLU A 353 -1.67 3.55 -21.36
C GLU A 353 -0.27 4.16 -21.19
N GLU A 354 0.36 4.62 -22.28
CA GLU A 354 1.71 5.19 -22.23
C GLU A 354 1.74 6.52 -21.47
N HIS A 355 0.69 7.34 -21.66
CA HIS A 355 0.48 8.54 -20.86
C HIS A 355 0.32 8.21 -19.38
N GLU A 356 -0.49 7.20 -19.04
CA GLU A 356 -0.68 6.76 -17.65
C GLU A 356 0.63 6.29 -17.00
N TRP A 357 1.44 5.51 -17.72
CA TRP A 357 2.75 5.05 -17.23
C TRP A 357 3.73 6.20 -17.01
N ALA A 358 3.83 7.13 -17.95
CA ALA A 358 4.69 8.30 -17.82
C ALA A 358 4.20 9.22 -16.68
N MET A 359 2.89 9.42 -16.53
CA MET A 359 2.33 10.18 -15.42
C MET A 359 2.59 9.51 -14.06
N GLY A 360 2.47 8.19 -13.96
CA GLY A 360 2.83 7.46 -12.75
C GLY A 360 4.32 7.58 -12.40
N ALA A 361 5.21 7.51 -13.40
CA ALA A 361 6.64 7.76 -13.22
C ALA A 361 6.93 9.21 -12.77
N LEU A 362 6.22 10.20 -13.33
CA LEU A 362 6.34 11.60 -12.94
C LEU A 362 5.86 11.83 -11.51
N VAL A 363 4.75 11.22 -11.08
CA VAL A 363 4.28 11.25 -9.68
C VAL A 363 5.36 10.72 -8.73
N CYS A 364 6.01 9.61 -9.07
CA CYS A 364 7.13 9.07 -8.31
C CYS A 364 8.31 10.04 -8.23
N ALA A 365 8.70 10.64 -9.36
CA ALA A 365 9.81 11.59 -9.41
C ALA A 365 9.53 12.86 -8.59
N VAL A 366 8.34 13.43 -8.74
CA VAL A 366 7.89 14.61 -7.97
C VAL A 366 7.87 14.30 -6.47
N SER A 367 7.37 13.14 -6.07
CA SER A 367 7.38 12.74 -4.66
C SER A 367 8.79 12.58 -4.10
N SER A 368 9.76 12.06 -4.88
CA SER A 368 11.14 11.86 -4.44
C SER A 368 11.95 13.15 -4.36
N CYS A 369 11.68 14.12 -5.23
CA CYS A 369 12.41 15.39 -5.26
C CYS A 369 11.84 16.47 -4.32
N ALA A 370 10.68 16.24 -3.70
CA ALA A 370 10.00 17.23 -2.88
C ALA A 370 10.71 17.55 -1.56
N TYR A 371 10.89 18.84 -1.26
CA TYR A 371 11.32 19.33 0.05
C TYR A 371 10.14 19.36 1.04
N SER A 372 9.90 18.23 1.71
CA SER A 372 8.73 18.04 2.57
C SER A 372 8.98 17.13 3.78
N TYR A 373 8.05 17.09 4.73
CA TYR A 373 8.15 16.23 5.92
C TYR A 373 7.65 14.83 5.61
N GLY A 374 8.50 13.81 5.78
CA GLY A 374 8.10 12.41 5.57
C GLY A 374 7.45 12.17 4.20
N GLY A 375 7.79 13.01 3.21
CA GLY A 375 7.24 13.13 1.86
C GLY A 375 5.74 13.31 1.72
N HIS A 376 5.14 14.05 2.66
CA HIS A 376 3.78 14.55 2.52
C HIS A 376 3.76 16.09 2.44
N PHE A 377 2.72 16.64 1.83
CA PHE A 377 2.57 18.06 1.51
C PHE A 377 1.64 18.81 2.47
N ALA A 378 1.18 18.18 3.56
CA ALA A 378 0.22 18.79 4.49
C ALA A 378 0.69 20.11 5.13
N GLN A 379 2.00 20.32 5.19
CA GLN A 379 2.65 21.56 5.62
C GLN A 379 4.04 21.69 4.98
N PRO A 380 4.45 22.88 4.51
CA PRO A 380 5.81 23.11 4.04
C PRO A 380 6.81 23.07 5.20
N LYS A 381 8.04 22.61 4.92
CA LYS A 381 9.17 22.70 5.86
C LYS A 381 9.57 24.16 6.13
N PHE A 382 9.52 24.96 5.07
CA PHE A 382 9.83 26.38 5.06
C PHE A 382 8.93 27.10 4.05
N ASP A 383 8.28 28.18 4.48
CA ASP A 383 7.34 28.96 3.66
C ASP A 383 7.85 30.36 3.30
N GLY A 384 9.08 30.69 3.72
CA GLY A 384 9.70 32.01 3.51
C GLY A 384 9.52 33.01 4.64
N THR A 385 8.74 32.71 5.70
CA THR A 385 8.37 33.73 6.70
C THR A 385 9.31 33.82 7.92
N ASP A 386 9.99 32.75 8.29
CA ASP A 386 10.81 32.66 9.51
C ASP A 386 12.30 32.53 9.19
N ARG A 387 13.05 33.63 9.28
CA ARG A 387 14.48 33.67 8.99
C ARG A 387 15.31 32.72 9.86
N GLU A 388 15.06 32.69 11.17
CA GLU A 388 15.85 31.86 12.10
C GLU A 388 15.66 30.37 11.78
N ARG A 389 14.45 29.99 11.32
CA ARG A 389 14.19 28.63 10.86
C ARG A 389 14.99 28.28 9.61
N LEU A 390 15.23 29.22 8.69
CA LEU A 390 16.03 28.97 7.50
C LEU A 390 17.46 28.59 7.86
N ASP A 391 18.06 29.18 8.91
CA ASP A 391 19.45 28.89 9.28
C ASP A 391 19.66 27.41 9.65
N ILE A 392 18.62 26.78 10.20
CA ILE A 392 18.62 25.34 10.55
C ILE A 392 18.37 24.49 9.29
N LEU A 393 17.50 24.95 8.41
CA LEU A 393 16.98 24.16 7.28
C LEU A 393 17.79 24.30 5.99
N ALA A 394 18.56 25.37 5.83
CA ALA A 394 19.27 25.72 4.59
C ALA A 394 20.13 24.58 4.04
N PRO A 395 20.93 23.83 4.84
CA PRO A 395 21.73 22.73 4.31
C PRO A 395 20.88 21.64 3.64
N GLU A 396 19.79 21.21 4.28
CA GLU A 396 18.90 20.19 3.73
C GLU A 396 18.12 20.74 2.52
N LEU A 397 17.67 21.99 2.59
CA LEU A 397 16.94 22.67 1.54
C LEU A 397 17.77 22.76 0.25
N MET A 398 19.05 23.16 0.35
CA MET A 398 19.96 23.24 -0.80
C MET A 398 20.21 21.87 -1.44
N VAL A 399 20.51 20.85 -0.63
CA VAL A 399 20.75 19.48 -1.13
C VAL A 399 19.51 18.96 -1.85
N THR A 400 18.32 19.14 -1.27
CA THR A 400 17.07 18.63 -1.86
C THR A 400 16.74 19.34 -3.17
N ARG A 401 16.99 20.65 -3.27
CA ARG A 401 16.73 21.43 -4.49
C ARG A 401 17.75 21.21 -5.61
N ALA A 402 18.91 20.64 -5.29
CA ALA A 402 19.90 20.25 -6.28
C ALA A 402 19.49 19.03 -7.13
N TYR A 403 18.51 18.22 -6.67
CA TYR A 403 18.04 17.06 -7.44
C TYR A 403 17.36 17.47 -8.76
N SER A 404 17.65 16.76 -9.85
CA SER A 404 16.95 16.95 -11.13
C SER A 404 15.73 16.03 -11.20
N VAL A 405 14.55 16.65 -11.40
CA VAL A 405 13.29 15.91 -11.57
C VAL A 405 13.31 15.17 -12.89
N SER A 406 13.90 15.75 -13.94
CA SER A 406 14.02 15.11 -15.27
C SER A 406 14.88 13.85 -15.22
N HIS A 407 16.00 13.87 -14.49
CA HIS A 407 16.82 12.68 -14.27
C HIS A 407 16.06 11.62 -13.47
N GLU A 408 15.40 12.04 -12.39
CA GLU A 408 14.61 11.14 -11.56
C GLU A 408 13.48 10.49 -12.36
N PHE A 409 12.76 11.25 -13.19
CA PHE A 409 11.73 10.75 -14.10
C PHE A 409 12.27 9.64 -15.02
N PHE A 410 13.42 9.88 -15.67
CA PHE A 410 14.07 8.88 -16.53
C PHE A 410 14.38 7.59 -15.77
N VAL A 411 14.99 7.71 -14.59
CA VAL A 411 15.32 6.55 -13.75
C VAL A 411 14.07 5.79 -13.35
N ARG A 412 13.00 6.50 -12.95
CA ARG A 412 11.73 5.88 -12.56
C ARG A 412 11.07 5.17 -13.72
N LEU A 413 10.88 5.82 -14.86
CA LEU A 413 10.17 5.23 -16.01
C LEU A 413 10.90 4.00 -16.55
N THR A 414 12.22 4.06 -16.69
CA THR A 414 13.02 2.93 -17.18
C THR A 414 13.02 1.75 -16.21
N SER A 415 13.21 2.01 -14.91
CA SER A 415 13.16 0.96 -13.87
C SER A 415 11.78 0.31 -13.78
N LEU A 416 10.72 1.12 -13.82
CA LEU A 416 9.34 0.64 -13.79
C LEU A 416 9.03 -0.24 -15.01
N GLY A 417 9.51 0.11 -16.21
CA GLY A 417 9.38 -0.74 -17.39
C GLY A 417 10.13 -2.08 -17.27
N GLU A 418 11.32 -2.08 -16.67
CA GLU A 418 12.07 -3.32 -16.42
C GLU A 418 11.33 -4.23 -15.42
N GLU A 419 10.79 -3.67 -14.34
CA GLU A 419 10.01 -4.41 -13.35
C GLU A 419 8.70 -4.94 -13.93
N SER A 420 7.97 -4.11 -14.66
CA SER A 420 6.73 -4.46 -15.35
C SER A 420 6.88 -5.67 -16.27
N SER A 421 8.02 -5.78 -16.97
CA SER A 421 8.30 -6.94 -17.84
C SER A 421 8.32 -8.28 -17.12
N LYS A 422 8.47 -8.27 -15.78
CA LYS A 422 8.50 -9.44 -14.90
C LYS A 422 7.15 -9.72 -14.24
N VAL A 423 6.16 -8.85 -14.42
CA VAL A 423 4.81 -8.97 -13.84
C VAL A 423 3.86 -9.50 -14.91
N LYS A 424 3.14 -10.58 -14.57
CA LYS A 424 2.32 -11.33 -15.52
C LYS A 424 1.15 -10.53 -16.08
N PHE A 425 0.51 -9.72 -15.24
CA PHE A 425 -0.74 -9.07 -15.58
C PHE A 425 -0.68 -7.56 -15.38
N PRO A 426 -1.34 -6.76 -16.24
CA PRO A 426 -1.46 -5.34 -16.03
C PRO A 426 -2.41 -5.03 -14.87
N VAL A 427 -2.21 -3.87 -14.24
CA VAL A 427 -3.20 -3.28 -13.34
C VAL A 427 -4.11 -2.37 -14.16
N ARG A 428 -5.41 -2.68 -14.19
CA ARG A 428 -6.42 -1.90 -14.92
C ARG A 428 -7.07 -0.89 -13.99
N LEU A 429 -7.19 0.35 -14.44
CA LEU A 429 -7.71 1.44 -13.62
C LEU A 429 -9.23 1.52 -13.69
N VAL A 430 -9.86 1.69 -12.54
CA VAL A 430 -11.28 2.00 -12.39
C VAL A 430 -11.39 3.34 -11.68
N SER A 431 -12.33 4.19 -12.11
CA SER A 431 -12.49 5.50 -11.48
C SER A 431 -13.09 5.36 -10.08
N GLY A 432 -12.53 6.09 -9.11
CA GLY A 432 -13.12 6.25 -7.78
C GLY A 432 -14.12 7.41 -7.71
N PRO A 433 -14.77 7.64 -6.55
CA PRO A 433 -14.59 6.93 -5.27
C PRO A 433 -15.20 5.52 -5.29
N TRP A 434 -15.11 4.81 -4.16
CA TRP A 434 -15.40 3.38 -4.07
C TRP A 434 -16.81 3.00 -4.56
N GLU A 435 -17.82 3.85 -4.36
CA GLU A 435 -19.20 3.65 -4.80
C GLU A 435 -19.25 3.52 -6.33
N GLN A 436 -18.70 4.54 -7.01
CA GLN A 436 -18.61 4.57 -8.47
C GLN A 436 -17.79 3.39 -8.99
N ALA A 437 -16.71 3.04 -8.28
CA ALA A 437 -15.81 1.99 -8.71
C ALA A 437 -16.47 0.61 -8.66
N LEU A 438 -17.25 0.35 -7.61
CA LEU A 438 -18.05 -0.85 -7.44
C LEU A 438 -19.11 -0.99 -8.53
N ASP A 439 -19.74 0.11 -8.97
CA ASP A 439 -20.73 0.08 -10.05
C ASP A 439 -20.09 -0.10 -11.43
N GLN A 440 -18.91 0.51 -11.65
CA GLN A 440 -18.20 0.39 -12.92
C GLN A 440 -17.62 -1.00 -13.16
N ILE A 441 -17.15 -1.69 -12.11
CA ILE A 441 -16.51 -2.99 -12.27
C ILE A 441 -17.53 -4.13 -12.46
N GLU A 442 -18.74 -4.01 -11.89
CA GLU A 442 -19.79 -5.03 -11.94
C GLU A 442 -20.10 -5.58 -13.34
N PRO A 443 -20.27 -4.77 -14.40
CA PRO A 443 -20.50 -5.28 -15.75
C PRO A 443 -19.25 -5.81 -16.47
N ILE A 444 -18.06 -5.69 -15.85
CA ILE A 444 -16.76 -6.05 -16.46
C ILE A 444 -16.29 -7.42 -15.97
N VAL A 445 -16.71 -7.84 -14.77
CA VAL A 445 -16.23 -9.07 -14.12
C VAL A 445 -17.38 -10.07 -13.96
N ASP A 446 -17.19 -11.26 -14.52
CA ASP A 446 -18.30 -12.22 -14.62
C ASP A 446 -18.35 -13.22 -13.46
N GLN A 447 -17.22 -13.70 -12.90
CA GLN A 447 -17.16 -14.69 -11.79
C GLN A 447 -15.85 -14.61 -10.96
N ASN A 448 -15.86 -15.18 -9.75
CA ASN A 448 -14.73 -15.30 -8.81
C ASN A 448 -13.99 -13.98 -8.51
N VAL A 449 -14.71 -12.99 -7.99
CA VAL A 449 -14.12 -11.69 -7.63
C VAL A 449 -13.73 -11.66 -6.16
N CYS A 450 -12.53 -11.16 -5.89
CA CYS A 450 -12.06 -10.79 -4.55
C CYS A 450 -11.81 -9.28 -4.50
N VAL A 451 -12.65 -8.56 -3.76
CA VAL A 451 -12.43 -7.14 -3.47
C VAL A 451 -11.44 -7.04 -2.32
N TYR A 452 -10.26 -6.49 -2.58
CA TYR A 452 -9.33 -6.10 -1.53
C TYR A 452 -9.72 -4.71 -1.00
N LEU A 453 -9.93 -4.63 0.30
CA LEU A 453 -10.38 -3.43 0.99
C LEU A 453 -9.36 -3.05 2.08
N ASP A 454 -8.75 -1.89 1.94
CA ASP A 454 -7.85 -1.28 2.92
C ASP A 454 -8.33 0.15 3.26
N PRO A 455 -9.39 0.29 4.06
CA PRO A 455 -9.98 1.59 4.32
C PRO A 455 -9.08 2.39 5.28
N PRO A 456 -9.16 3.74 5.26
CA PRO A 456 -8.43 4.57 6.21
C PRO A 456 -8.68 4.14 7.67
N TYR A 457 -7.61 3.79 8.38
CA TYR A 457 -7.68 3.35 9.78
C TYR A 457 -7.46 4.50 10.78
N THR A 458 -6.96 5.65 10.33
CA THR A 458 -6.88 6.90 11.08
C THR A 458 -7.86 7.94 10.52
N ARG A 459 -8.03 9.06 11.23
CA ARG A 459 -8.86 10.20 10.78
C ARG A 459 -8.09 11.18 9.90
N ASP A 460 -6.95 10.74 9.34
CA ASP A 460 -6.11 11.58 8.52
C ASP A 460 -6.78 11.84 7.17
N GLU A 461 -6.81 13.11 6.77
CA GLU A 461 -7.32 13.50 5.46
C GLU A 461 -6.22 13.29 4.41
N TYR A 462 -6.10 12.11 3.81
CA TYR A 462 -5.08 11.81 2.79
C TYR A 462 -5.00 12.85 1.66
N SER A 463 -6.16 13.40 1.25
CA SER A 463 -6.23 14.49 0.27
C SER A 463 -5.51 15.78 0.71
N ARG A 464 -5.34 16.02 2.01
CA ARG A 464 -4.50 17.09 2.57
C ARG A 464 -3.00 16.77 2.38
N TYR A 465 -2.62 15.53 2.65
CA TYR A 465 -1.22 15.07 2.63
C TYR A 465 -0.66 14.96 1.21
N TYR A 466 -1.51 14.69 0.22
CA TYR A 466 -1.06 14.44 -1.17
C TYR A 466 -1.68 15.37 -2.21
N HIS A 467 -2.18 16.55 -1.80
CA HIS A 467 -2.82 17.49 -2.71
C HIS A 467 -1.89 17.94 -3.86
N VAL A 468 -0.58 18.08 -3.65
CA VAL A 468 0.37 18.47 -4.70
C VAL A 468 0.43 17.42 -5.82
N LEU A 469 0.38 16.12 -5.48
CA LEU A 469 0.38 15.03 -6.46
C LEU A 469 -0.97 14.96 -7.18
N GLU A 470 -2.08 15.24 -6.50
CA GLU A 470 -3.39 15.35 -7.15
C GLU A 470 -3.42 16.54 -8.12
N THR A 471 -2.89 17.69 -7.73
CA THR A 471 -2.77 18.88 -8.60
C THR A 471 -1.88 18.60 -9.81
N LEU A 472 -0.80 17.83 -9.67
CA LEU A 472 0.04 17.39 -10.80
C LEU A 472 -0.76 16.63 -11.86
N VAL A 473 -1.53 15.64 -11.42
CA VAL A 473 -2.27 14.76 -12.31
C VAL A 473 -3.44 15.48 -12.96
N ARG A 474 -4.16 16.31 -12.21
CA ARG A 474 -5.30 17.07 -12.71
C ARG A 474 -4.89 18.26 -13.57
N TYR A 475 -3.78 18.90 -13.22
CA TYR A 475 -3.22 20.09 -13.88
C TYR A 475 -4.27 21.18 -14.14
N ASP A 476 -5.15 21.45 -13.17
CA ASP A 476 -6.39 22.23 -13.34
C ASP A 476 -6.36 23.63 -12.71
N TYR A 477 -5.16 24.14 -12.36
CA TYR A 477 -4.95 25.49 -11.81
C TYR A 477 -5.97 25.86 -10.71
N PRO A 478 -6.09 25.04 -9.63
CA PRO A 478 -7.19 25.18 -8.68
C PRO A 478 -7.06 26.46 -7.85
N ALA A 479 -8.20 26.99 -7.38
CA ALA A 479 -8.16 28.01 -6.35
C ALA A 479 -7.60 27.41 -5.04
N VAL A 480 -6.53 28.02 -4.53
CA VAL A 480 -5.79 27.54 -3.35
C VAL A 480 -5.83 28.54 -2.21
N GLN A 481 -5.67 28.04 -0.99
CA GLN A 481 -5.63 28.81 0.24
C GLN A 481 -4.39 28.41 1.06
N ASP A 482 -4.17 29.11 2.17
CA ASP A 482 -3.13 28.84 3.17
C ASP A 482 -1.67 28.81 2.65
N LYS A 483 -0.74 28.59 3.59
CA LYS A 483 0.71 28.60 3.35
C LYS A 483 1.20 27.41 2.52
N ALA A 484 0.41 26.34 2.40
CA ALA A 484 0.74 25.15 1.62
C ALA A 484 0.19 25.22 0.19
N SER A 485 -0.50 26.31 -0.21
CA SER A 485 -1.18 26.42 -1.50
C SER A 485 -2.12 25.23 -1.74
N MET A 486 -2.96 24.95 -0.74
CA MET A 486 -3.85 23.79 -0.75
C MET A 486 -5.23 24.14 -1.31
N PRO A 487 -5.83 23.29 -2.16
CA PRO A 487 -7.22 23.48 -2.58
C PRO A 487 -8.20 23.41 -1.41
N LYS A 488 -9.36 24.04 -1.57
CA LYS A 488 -10.45 23.97 -0.59
C LYS A 488 -10.95 22.53 -0.45
N ARG A 489 -11.20 22.08 0.79
CA ARG A 489 -11.79 20.77 1.08
C ARG A 489 -13.12 20.58 0.35
N GLY A 490 -13.27 19.44 -0.34
CA GLY A 490 -14.45 19.11 -1.15
C GLY A 490 -14.38 19.64 -2.59
N HIS A 491 -13.34 20.40 -2.95
CA HIS A 491 -13.02 20.68 -4.34
C HIS A 491 -12.46 19.42 -5.03
N SER A 492 -12.52 19.35 -6.36
CA SER A 492 -12.04 18.20 -7.14
C SER A 492 -10.57 17.85 -6.85
N GLY A 493 -9.70 18.85 -6.67
CA GLY A 493 -8.29 18.68 -6.27
C GLY A 493 -8.06 18.36 -4.78
N ARG A 494 -9.11 18.29 -3.96
CA ARG A 494 -9.03 17.89 -2.53
C ARG A 494 -10.30 17.18 -2.08
N PHE A 495 -10.39 15.90 -2.43
CA PHE A 495 -11.50 15.01 -2.06
C PHE A 495 -11.77 15.04 -0.54
N ALA A 496 -13.04 15.14 -0.17
CA ALA A 496 -13.47 15.11 1.23
C ALA A 496 -14.00 13.71 1.56
N SER A 497 -13.11 12.84 2.06
CA SER A 497 -13.48 11.48 2.43
C SER A 497 -14.38 11.45 3.67
N ASP A 498 -15.45 10.66 3.60
CA ASP A 498 -16.33 10.40 4.75
C ASP A 498 -15.65 9.58 5.85
N PHE A 499 -14.56 8.87 5.53
CA PHE A 499 -13.71 8.17 6.51
C PHE A 499 -12.95 9.12 7.44
N ALA A 500 -12.76 10.40 7.07
CA ALA A 500 -12.06 11.38 7.90
C ALA A 500 -12.93 11.97 9.04
N THR A 501 -14.13 11.43 9.26
CA THR A 501 -15.05 11.90 10.30
C THR A 501 -14.61 11.55 11.72
N ARG A 502 -15.07 12.33 12.70
CA ARG A 502 -14.90 12.01 14.13
C ARG A 502 -15.92 10.99 14.64
N ASN A 503 -16.99 10.73 13.89
CA ASN A 503 -18.03 9.79 14.26
C ASN A 503 -17.61 8.36 13.88
N VAL A 504 -17.19 7.58 14.86
CA VAL A 504 -16.73 6.19 14.67
C VAL A 504 -17.82 5.31 14.04
N THR A 505 -19.08 5.46 14.46
CA THR A 505 -20.20 4.68 13.94
C THR A 505 -20.37 4.90 12.44
N LYS A 506 -20.20 6.13 11.94
CA LYS A 506 -20.24 6.39 10.49
C LYS A 506 -19.14 5.68 9.72
N ILE A 507 -17.94 5.56 10.29
CA ILE A 507 -16.83 4.81 9.68
C ILE A 507 -17.18 3.32 9.65
N GLU A 508 -17.71 2.78 10.75
CA GLU A 508 -18.20 1.39 10.80
C GLU A 508 -19.33 1.15 9.79
N ASP A 509 -20.26 2.10 9.65
CA ASP A 509 -21.37 2.03 8.69
C ASP A 509 -20.85 1.93 7.25
N LEU A 510 -19.86 2.77 6.87
CA LEU A 510 -19.25 2.73 5.53
C LEU A 510 -18.55 1.41 5.25
N ILE A 511 -17.77 0.89 6.21
CA ILE A 511 -17.08 -0.41 6.02
C ILE A 511 -18.10 -1.55 5.89
N VAL A 512 -19.15 -1.54 6.71
CA VAL A 512 -20.25 -2.51 6.63
C VAL A 512 -20.97 -2.42 5.29
N GLU A 513 -21.25 -1.21 4.80
CA GLU A 513 -21.89 -0.97 3.51
C GLU A 513 -21.07 -1.53 2.35
N ILE A 514 -19.78 -1.17 2.27
CA ILE A 514 -18.86 -1.66 1.23
C ILE A 514 -18.83 -3.19 1.21
N ILE A 515 -18.61 -3.81 2.37
CA ILE A 515 -18.53 -5.27 2.47
C ILE A 515 -19.86 -5.90 2.10
N SER A 516 -20.99 -5.35 2.56
CA SER A 516 -22.32 -5.90 2.26
C SER A 516 -22.61 -5.88 0.76
N ILE A 517 -22.27 -4.78 0.06
CA ILE A 517 -22.42 -4.70 -1.41
C ILE A 517 -21.59 -5.78 -2.11
N CYS A 518 -20.36 -6.04 -1.65
CA CYS A 518 -19.53 -7.11 -2.20
C CYS A 518 -20.20 -8.48 -2.03
N LEU A 519 -20.71 -8.77 -0.82
CA LEU A 519 -21.34 -10.05 -0.51
C LEU A 519 -22.67 -10.25 -1.25
N ASP A 520 -23.48 -9.19 -1.41
CA ASP A 520 -24.75 -9.22 -2.14
C ASP A 520 -24.52 -9.54 -3.64
N ARG A 521 -23.36 -9.14 -4.18
CA ARG A 521 -22.88 -9.50 -5.52
C ARG A 521 -22.19 -10.86 -5.60
N LYS A 522 -22.16 -11.62 -4.51
CA LYS A 522 -21.47 -12.92 -4.39
C LYS A 522 -19.96 -12.83 -4.54
N TRP A 523 -19.39 -11.67 -4.32
CA TRP A 523 -17.94 -11.47 -4.32
C TRP A 523 -17.37 -11.75 -2.94
N SER A 524 -16.12 -12.20 -2.89
CA SER A 524 -15.37 -12.25 -1.65
C SER A 524 -14.76 -10.88 -1.33
N CYS A 525 -14.61 -10.56 -0.06
CA CYS A 525 -13.92 -9.36 0.41
C CYS A 525 -12.72 -9.76 1.27
N LEU A 526 -11.51 -9.37 0.87
CA LEU A 526 -10.30 -9.45 1.69
C LEU A 526 -10.07 -8.08 2.32
N TRP A 527 -10.44 -7.95 3.59
CA TRP A 527 -10.34 -6.70 4.33
C TRP A 527 -9.10 -6.67 5.21
N SER A 528 -8.20 -5.69 5.00
CA SER A 528 -7.10 -5.43 5.94
C SER A 528 -7.42 -4.29 6.89
N TYR A 529 -7.11 -4.47 8.18
CA TYR A 529 -7.31 -3.42 9.17
C TYR A 529 -6.40 -3.56 10.39
N SER A 530 -5.99 -2.42 10.93
CA SER A 530 -5.12 -2.36 12.10
C SER A 530 -5.90 -2.54 13.42
N SER A 531 -5.32 -3.23 14.41
CA SER A 531 -5.86 -3.33 15.77
C SER A 531 -5.95 -1.99 16.50
N THR A 532 -5.24 -0.97 16.00
CA THR A 532 -5.27 0.40 16.50
C THR A 532 -6.15 1.34 15.66
N GLY A 533 -6.88 0.78 14.68
CA GLY A 533 -7.80 1.53 13.84
C GLY A 533 -8.98 2.11 14.62
N VAL A 534 -9.61 3.14 14.04
CA VAL A 534 -10.71 3.88 14.68
C VAL A 534 -11.97 3.01 14.81
N ALA A 535 -12.23 2.11 13.86
CA ALA A 535 -13.41 1.25 13.84
C ALA A 535 -13.19 -0.08 14.57
N SER A 536 -14.24 -0.63 15.19
CA SER A 536 -14.16 -1.95 15.85
C SER A 536 -14.38 -3.07 14.84
N ILE A 537 -13.33 -3.87 14.60
CA ILE A 537 -13.40 -5.08 13.76
C ILE A 537 -14.52 -6.01 14.23
N LYS A 538 -14.63 -6.21 15.55
CA LYS A 538 -15.67 -7.08 16.14
C LYS A 538 -17.08 -6.58 15.85
N ASN A 539 -17.33 -5.27 15.96
CA ASN A 539 -18.66 -4.70 15.70
C ASN A 539 -19.04 -4.85 14.23
N ILE A 540 -18.08 -4.60 13.32
CA ILE A 540 -18.30 -4.74 11.88
C ILE A 540 -18.62 -6.19 11.53
N LEU A 541 -17.83 -7.15 12.01
CA LEU A 541 -18.06 -8.58 11.78
C LEU A 541 -19.44 -9.05 12.27
N GLN A 542 -19.90 -8.56 13.43
CA GLN A 542 -21.24 -8.88 13.94
C GLN A 542 -22.34 -8.39 12.99
N ARG A 543 -22.17 -7.22 12.38
CA ARG A 543 -23.16 -6.58 11.52
C ARG A 543 -23.26 -7.21 10.12
N ILE A 544 -22.18 -7.79 9.60
CA ILE A 544 -22.16 -8.44 8.27
C ILE A 544 -22.44 -9.95 8.33
N SER A 545 -22.51 -10.54 9.53
CA SER A 545 -22.55 -11.99 9.74
C SER A 545 -23.70 -12.72 9.04
N CYS A 546 -24.83 -12.06 8.77
CA CYS A 546 -25.97 -12.67 8.08
C CYS A 546 -25.77 -12.85 6.57
N ASN A 547 -24.81 -12.14 5.95
CA ASN A 547 -24.58 -12.18 4.50
C ASN A 547 -23.31 -12.97 4.13
N ALA A 548 -22.44 -13.28 5.09
CA ALA A 548 -21.19 -14.01 4.85
C ALA A 548 -21.41 -15.53 4.87
N THR A 549 -20.81 -16.25 3.92
CA THR A 549 -20.83 -17.73 3.92
C THR A 549 -19.75 -18.35 4.78
N ASP A 550 -18.55 -17.77 4.77
CA ASP A 550 -17.44 -18.15 5.62
C ASP A 550 -16.56 -16.92 5.91
N VAL A 551 -15.89 -16.94 7.06
CA VAL A 551 -14.99 -15.86 7.52
C VAL A 551 -13.69 -16.47 8.01
N HIS A 552 -12.56 -15.98 7.49
CA HIS A 552 -11.23 -16.40 7.89
C HIS A 552 -10.44 -15.19 8.38
N ILE A 553 -9.92 -15.24 9.60
CA ILE A 553 -9.21 -14.13 10.24
C ILE A 553 -7.75 -14.51 10.40
N PHE A 554 -6.87 -13.66 9.87
CA PHE A 554 -5.43 -13.76 9.99
C PHE A 554 -4.89 -12.52 10.69
N ASN A 555 -3.83 -12.69 11.47
CA ASN A 555 -3.21 -11.58 12.18
C ASN A 555 -1.69 -11.58 12.00
N MET A 556 -1.11 -10.40 12.06
CA MET A 556 0.31 -10.17 11.86
C MET A 556 0.82 -9.13 12.85
N ALA A 557 1.91 -9.45 13.55
CA ALA A 557 2.67 -8.49 14.32
C ALA A 557 3.37 -7.51 13.35
N HIS A 558 3.05 -6.23 13.49
CA HIS A 558 3.69 -5.15 12.78
C HIS A 558 4.30 -4.15 13.77
N SER A 559 5.55 -3.76 13.54
CA SER A 559 6.22 -2.75 14.37
C SER A 559 6.27 -1.43 13.61
N TYR A 560 5.46 -0.47 14.03
CA TYR A 560 5.56 0.89 13.49
C TYR A 560 6.79 1.58 14.11
N LYS A 561 7.73 2.00 13.27
CA LYS A 561 8.73 3.00 13.67
C LYS A 561 7.99 4.34 13.78
N GLY A 562 7.77 4.81 15.02
CA GLY A 562 7.20 6.13 15.24
C GLY A 562 8.07 7.22 14.58
N GLN A 563 7.45 8.28 14.06
CA GLN A 563 8.19 9.45 13.63
C GLN A 563 8.84 10.13 14.86
N GLY A 564 10.15 10.36 14.82
CA GLY A 564 10.91 11.03 15.90
C GLY A 564 11.50 10.08 16.96
N ARG A 565 11.76 10.58 18.17
CA ARG A 565 12.39 9.84 19.30
C ARG A 565 11.44 8.88 20.05
N HIS A 566 10.29 8.54 19.49
CA HIS A 566 9.32 7.66 20.16
C HIS A 566 9.66 6.17 19.98
N LYS A 567 9.52 5.38 21.05
CA LYS A 567 9.69 3.91 21.03
C LYS A 567 8.71 3.29 20.03
N SER A 568 9.15 2.25 19.32
CA SER A 568 8.29 1.43 18.47
C SER A 568 7.14 0.84 19.29
N LYS A 569 5.92 0.93 18.77
CA LYS A 569 4.75 0.24 19.33
C LYS A 569 4.47 -0.98 18.44
N SER A 570 4.32 -2.14 19.06
CA SER A 570 3.75 -3.30 18.39
C SER A 570 2.27 -3.02 18.11
N VAL A 571 1.87 -3.26 16.88
CA VAL A 571 0.50 -3.17 16.40
C VAL A 571 0.19 -4.47 15.68
N THR A 572 -1.05 -4.93 15.77
CA THR A 572 -1.47 -6.14 15.04
C THR A 572 -2.21 -5.69 13.79
N GLU A 573 -1.76 -6.11 12.63
CA GLU A 573 -2.50 -5.97 11.38
C GLU A 573 -3.34 -7.22 11.16
N TYR A 574 -4.63 -7.05 10.86
CA TYR A 574 -5.53 -8.14 10.53
C TYR A 574 -5.74 -8.21 9.02
N ALA A 575 -5.83 -9.43 8.49
CA ALA A 575 -6.34 -9.72 7.17
C ALA A 575 -7.55 -10.66 7.32
N ILE A 576 -8.71 -10.21 6.86
CA ILE A 576 -9.98 -10.88 7.10
C ILE A 576 -10.62 -11.20 5.74
N LEU A 577 -10.65 -12.48 5.38
CA LEU A 577 -11.31 -12.93 4.17
C LEU A 577 -12.76 -13.30 4.50
N ILE A 578 -13.71 -12.63 3.84
CA ILE A 578 -15.15 -12.81 4.00
C ILE A 578 -15.68 -13.28 2.66
N LYS A 579 -16.24 -14.49 2.60
CA LYS A 579 -16.70 -15.08 1.34
C LYS A 579 -18.16 -14.72 1.06
N GLY A 580 -18.43 -14.28 -0.18
CA GLY A 580 -19.77 -14.18 -0.74
C GLY A 580 -20.33 -15.56 -1.10
N GLY A 581 -21.66 -15.69 -1.13
CA GLY A 581 -22.36 -16.99 -1.30
C GLY A 581 -22.91 -17.30 -2.67
#